data_AF-A0A7Z7I9N9-F1
#
_entry.id   AF-A0A7Z7I9N9-F1
#
_cell.length_a   1.000
_cell.length_b   1.000
_cell.length_c   1.000
_cell.angle_alpha   90.00
_cell.angle_beta   90.00
_cell.angle_gamma   90.00
#
_symmetry.space_group_name_H-M   'P 1'
#
loop_
_entity.id
_entity.type
_entity.pdbx_description
1 polymer ?
#
loop_
_entity_poly.entity_id
_entity_poly.type
_entity_poly.pdbx_seq_one_letter_code
_entity_poly.pdbx_strand_id
1 'polypeptide(L)'
;MTAVMPAQNALAQTSKPKPIDPTTSVSAKPLDGSAKADNASVSITEVSPDAGFASRQKALNKRTEENDYRYGVAQHDCYSTFFVNHCLDKARDEMRGEQRKIRTEQLALDDEQRVQHAKERDRQTAIKRAQYEADAPQRAATEKSNETSFAEKQRQNELAAAQRNAEAPQRAANEAAYQRKQADYQKQLDEARARGAQDARDRDQKADRYAEKQRQAELHKAEVEARQKEAAAKQQQKALEAQQEQEHQQQLKQQQQQQSK
;
A
#
# COMPACT_ATOMS: atom_id res chain seq x y z
N MET A 1 23.34 -48.63 -7.11
CA MET A 1 22.35 -47.98 -8.00
C MET A 1 21.26 -47.38 -7.13
N THR A 2 20.58 -46.34 -7.63
CA THR A 2 19.56 -45.47 -6.99
C THR A 2 20.09 -44.41 -6.01
N ALA A 3 20.56 -43.29 -6.57
CA ALA A 3 20.69 -42.01 -5.90
C ALA A 3 19.36 -41.25 -6.00
N VAL A 4 18.87 -40.72 -4.88
CA VAL A 4 17.66 -39.89 -4.77
C VAL A 4 18.09 -38.43 -4.71
N MET A 5 17.65 -37.64 -5.69
CA MET A 5 17.80 -36.18 -5.72
C MET A 5 16.54 -35.51 -5.18
N PRO A 6 16.63 -34.45 -4.34
CA PRO A 6 15.48 -33.61 -4.05
C PRO A 6 15.38 -32.46 -5.07
N ALA A 7 14.22 -32.37 -5.74
CA ALA A 7 13.85 -31.24 -6.59
C ALA A 7 13.43 -30.04 -5.73
N GLN A 8 14.06 -28.89 -5.98
CA GLN A 8 13.71 -27.61 -5.35
C GLN A 8 12.55 -26.97 -6.12
N ASN A 9 11.42 -26.79 -5.45
CA ASN A 9 10.27 -26.03 -5.92
C ASN A 9 10.60 -24.53 -5.90
N ALA A 10 10.73 -23.92 -7.08
CA ALA A 10 10.78 -22.46 -7.24
C ALA A 10 9.36 -21.91 -7.47
N LEU A 11 8.82 -21.21 -6.46
CA LEU A 11 7.58 -20.44 -6.55
C LEU A 11 7.83 -19.16 -7.36
N ALA A 12 7.28 -19.10 -8.58
CA ALA A 12 7.21 -17.87 -9.36
C ALA A 12 6.09 -16.96 -8.82
N GLN A 13 6.45 -15.76 -8.37
CA GLN A 13 5.52 -14.72 -7.94
C GLN A 13 4.87 -14.07 -9.16
N THR A 14 3.55 -14.24 -9.31
CA THR A 14 2.74 -13.51 -10.28
C THR A 14 2.43 -12.11 -9.74
N SER A 15 3.02 -11.08 -10.35
CA SER A 15 2.65 -9.68 -10.12
C SER A 15 1.28 -9.39 -10.76
N LYS A 16 0.33 -8.91 -9.95
CA LYS A 16 -0.98 -8.45 -10.40
C LYS A 16 -0.85 -7.11 -11.16
N PRO A 17 -1.50 -6.92 -12.33
CA PRO A 17 -1.58 -5.61 -12.96
C PRO A 17 -2.59 -4.70 -12.23
N LYS A 18 -2.26 -3.41 -12.14
CA LYS A 18 -3.01 -2.33 -11.50
C LYS A 18 -4.23 -1.93 -12.37
N PRO A 19 -5.39 -1.54 -11.79
CA PRO A 19 -6.57 -1.17 -12.55
C PRO A 19 -6.39 0.18 -13.27
N ILE A 20 -7.01 0.29 -14.45
CA ILE A 20 -7.03 1.47 -15.32
C ILE A 20 -8.23 2.35 -14.90
N ASP A 21 -7.99 3.63 -14.65
CA ASP A 21 -9.01 4.64 -14.30
C ASP A 21 -9.97 4.93 -15.48
N PRO A 22 -11.30 5.09 -15.24
CA PRO A 22 -12.32 5.18 -16.29
C PRO A 22 -12.55 6.60 -16.89
N THR A 23 -11.61 7.54 -16.79
CA THR A 23 -11.84 8.95 -17.19
C THR A 23 -11.03 9.45 -18.38
N THR A 24 -10.32 8.59 -19.11
CA THR A 24 -9.72 8.97 -20.41
C THR A 24 -10.71 8.77 -21.55
N SER A 25 -11.49 9.82 -21.82
CA SER A 25 -12.40 9.95 -22.96
C SER A 25 -11.64 9.89 -24.30
N VAL A 26 -11.76 8.77 -25.01
CA VAL A 26 -11.39 8.66 -26.42
C VAL A 26 -12.61 9.05 -27.26
N SER A 27 -12.53 10.16 -27.96
CA SER A 27 -13.54 10.58 -28.94
C SER A 27 -13.61 9.59 -30.10
N ALA A 28 -14.66 8.77 -30.11
CA ALA A 28 -15.04 7.97 -31.26
C ALA A 28 -15.79 8.87 -32.26
N LYS A 29 -15.24 9.05 -33.46
CA LYS A 29 -15.95 9.57 -34.63
C LYS A 29 -16.74 8.44 -35.28
N PRO A 30 -18.05 8.57 -35.53
CA PRO A 30 -18.78 7.66 -36.40
C PRO A 30 -18.52 8.03 -37.87
N LEU A 31 -18.30 6.99 -38.69
CA LEU A 31 -18.31 7.07 -40.15
C LEU A 31 -19.62 6.45 -40.63
N ASP A 32 -20.52 7.25 -41.18
CA ASP A 32 -21.42 6.79 -42.25
C ASP A 32 -22.03 7.98 -43.01
N GLY A 33 -22.20 7.82 -44.32
CA GLY A 33 -22.95 8.76 -45.17
C GLY A 33 -22.26 9.15 -46.47
N SER A 34 -22.31 8.27 -47.47
CA SER A 34 -21.95 8.55 -48.86
C SER A 34 -22.82 9.63 -49.50
N ALA A 35 -22.24 10.50 -50.33
CA ALA A 35 -22.92 11.08 -51.49
C ALA A 35 -21.91 11.35 -52.62
N LYS A 36 -22.32 10.88 -53.79
CA LYS A 36 -21.62 10.76 -55.06
C LYS A 36 -21.52 12.11 -55.78
N ALA A 37 -20.38 12.39 -56.42
CA ALA A 37 -20.34 13.28 -57.58
C ALA A 37 -19.22 12.86 -58.52
N ASP A 38 -19.62 12.67 -59.77
CA ASP A 38 -18.85 12.15 -60.88
C ASP A 38 -17.69 13.07 -61.26
N ASN A 39 -16.49 12.50 -61.46
CA ASN A 39 -15.59 13.02 -62.48
C ASN A 39 -14.62 11.95 -62.96
N ALA A 40 -14.60 11.77 -64.28
CA ALA A 40 -13.65 10.93 -64.96
C ALA A 40 -12.25 11.56 -64.89
N SER A 41 -11.36 10.94 -64.12
CA SER A 41 -9.95 10.93 -64.46
C SER A 41 -9.41 9.53 -64.20
N VAL A 42 -8.93 8.90 -65.26
CA VAL A 42 -8.05 7.74 -65.17
C VAL A 42 -6.75 8.22 -64.54
N SER A 43 -6.78 8.33 -63.21
CA SER A 43 -5.59 8.38 -62.39
C SER A 43 -5.38 6.94 -61.98
N ILE A 44 -4.29 6.34 -62.46
CA ILE A 44 -3.75 5.08 -61.94
C ILE A 44 -3.46 5.37 -60.47
N THR A 45 -4.48 5.16 -59.65
CA THR A 45 -4.40 5.30 -58.22
C THR A 45 -3.49 4.16 -57.84
N GLU A 46 -2.35 4.45 -57.20
CA GLU A 46 -1.56 3.43 -56.54
C GLU A 46 -2.43 2.86 -55.40
N VAL A 47 -3.33 1.96 -55.79
CA VAL A 47 -4.04 1.08 -54.88
C VAL A 47 -2.92 0.34 -54.17
N SER A 48 -2.82 0.54 -52.85
CA SER A 48 -1.84 -0.17 -52.03
C SER A 48 -1.82 -1.64 -52.48
N PRO A 49 -0.63 -2.24 -52.68
CA PRO A 49 -0.52 -3.56 -53.31
C PRO A 49 -1.47 -4.57 -52.65
N ASP A 50 -1.65 -4.47 -51.33
CA ASP A 50 -2.59 -5.25 -50.52
C ASP A 50 -4.07 -5.10 -50.92
N ALA A 51 -4.53 -3.88 -51.22
CA ALA A 51 -5.90 -3.65 -51.70
C ALA A 51 -6.10 -4.19 -53.14
N GLY A 52 -5.04 -4.16 -53.96
CA GLY A 52 -5.02 -4.80 -55.27
C GLY A 52 -5.15 -6.32 -55.17
N PHE A 53 -4.35 -6.96 -54.32
CA PHE A 53 -4.44 -8.39 -54.04
C PHE A 53 -5.81 -8.81 -53.48
N ALA A 54 -6.34 -8.07 -52.51
CA ALA A 54 -7.64 -8.37 -51.91
C ALA A 54 -8.79 -8.31 -52.92
N SER A 55 -8.74 -7.36 -53.88
CA SER A 55 -9.74 -7.26 -54.94
C SER A 55 -9.72 -8.46 -55.89
N ARG A 56 -8.52 -8.90 -56.29
CA ARG A 56 -8.32 -10.07 -57.15
C ARG A 56 -8.75 -11.36 -56.45
N GLN A 57 -8.45 -11.49 -55.15
CA GLN A 57 -8.93 -12.61 -54.33
C GLN A 57 -10.46 -12.69 -54.32
N LYS A 58 -11.15 -11.55 -54.12
CA LYS A 58 -12.63 -11.50 -54.14
C LYS A 58 -13.20 -11.93 -55.49
N ALA A 59 -12.56 -11.54 -56.59
CA ALA A 59 -12.97 -11.97 -57.93
C ALA A 59 -12.81 -13.49 -58.13
N LEU A 60 -11.73 -14.09 -57.63
CA LEU A 60 -11.53 -15.55 -57.66
C LEU A 60 -12.56 -16.29 -56.80
N ASN A 61 -12.87 -15.78 -55.61
CA ASN A 61 -13.89 -16.35 -54.74
C ASN A 61 -15.27 -16.31 -55.43
N LYS A 62 -15.64 -15.17 -56.01
CA LYS A 62 -16.89 -15.03 -56.76
C LYS A 62 -16.97 -16.01 -57.93
N ARG A 63 -15.88 -16.19 -58.68
CA ARG A 63 -15.83 -17.18 -59.78
C ARG A 63 -15.98 -18.62 -59.29
N THR A 64 -15.48 -18.91 -58.09
CA THR A 64 -15.66 -20.22 -57.46
C THR A 64 -17.13 -20.44 -57.13
N GLU A 65 -17.77 -19.48 -56.46
CA GLU A 65 -19.19 -19.52 -56.12
C GLU A 65 -20.08 -19.64 -57.37
N GLU A 66 -19.79 -18.88 -58.42
CA GLU A 66 -20.50 -18.95 -59.69
C GLU A 66 -20.30 -20.32 -60.38
N ASN A 67 -19.11 -20.91 -60.29
CA ASN A 67 -18.84 -22.24 -60.85
C ASN A 67 -19.62 -23.33 -60.12
N ASP A 68 -19.62 -23.29 -58.79
CA ASP A 68 -20.35 -24.23 -57.94
C ASP A 68 -21.87 -24.11 -58.15
N TYR A 69 -22.38 -22.88 -58.27
CA TYR A 69 -23.79 -22.63 -58.61
C TYR A 69 -24.16 -23.23 -59.97
N ARG A 70 -23.35 -22.95 -61.01
CA ARG A 70 -23.61 -23.49 -62.37
C ARG A 70 -23.57 -25.01 -62.39
N TYR A 71 -22.65 -25.63 -61.66
CA TYR A 71 -22.60 -27.08 -61.52
C TYR A 71 -23.82 -27.64 -60.80
N GLY A 72 -24.29 -26.99 -59.72
CA GLY A 72 -25.49 -27.38 -59.00
C GLY A 72 -26.75 -27.34 -59.88
N VAL A 73 -26.92 -26.26 -60.66
CA VAL A 73 -28.02 -26.14 -61.63
C VAL A 73 -27.92 -27.23 -62.70
N ALA A 74 -26.74 -27.41 -63.33
CA ALA A 74 -26.53 -28.43 -64.35
C ALA A 74 -26.78 -29.85 -63.81
N GLN A 75 -26.44 -30.12 -62.54
CA GLN A 75 -26.73 -31.40 -61.89
C GLN A 75 -28.25 -31.64 -61.80
N HIS A 76 -29.03 -30.65 -61.39
CA HIS A 76 -30.49 -30.76 -61.36
C HIS A 76 -31.08 -30.96 -62.76
N ASP A 77 -30.59 -30.22 -63.75
CA ASP A 77 -31.04 -30.33 -65.14
C ASP A 77 -30.72 -31.71 -65.74
N CYS A 78 -29.56 -32.29 -65.42
CA CYS A 78 -29.15 -33.60 -65.92
C CYS A 78 -30.11 -34.74 -65.53
N TYR A 79 -30.76 -34.65 -64.35
CA TYR A 79 -31.75 -35.66 -63.93
C TYR A 79 -33.03 -35.64 -64.77
N SER A 80 -33.28 -34.56 -65.53
CA SER A 80 -34.40 -34.50 -66.47
C SER A 80 -34.07 -35.11 -67.85
N THR A 81 -32.82 -35.52 -68.09
CA THR A 81 -32.33 -36.02 -69.38
C THR A 81 -32.26 -37.55 -69.41
N PHE A 82 -32.49 -38.18 -70.57
CA PHE A 82 -32.42 -39.63 -70.73
C PHE A 82 -31.03 -40.24 -70.42
N PHE A 83 -29.94 -39.55 -70.76
CA PHE A 83 -28.56 -40.00 -70.52
C PHE A 83 -27.92 -39.30 -69.31
N VAL A 84 -28.48 -39.52 -68.12
CA VAL A 84 -28.07 -38.85 -66.87
C VAL A 84 -26.57 -38.99 -66.59
N ASN A 85 -26.01 -40.21 -66.70
CA ASN A 85 -24.59 -40.44 -66.37
C ASN A 85 -23.64 -39.63 -67.26
N HIS A 86 -23.88 -39.61 -68.58
CA HIS A 86 -23.06 -38.83 -69.50
C HIS A 86 -23.19 -37.32 -69.26
N CYS A 87 -24.41 -36.85 -68.96
CA CYS A 87 -24.66 -35.45 -68.63
C CYS A 87 -23.90 -35.03 -67.35
N LEU A 88 -23.95 -35.86 -66.30
CA LEU A 88 -23.25 -35.60 -65.04
C LEU A 88 -21.72 -35.57 -65.22
N ASP A 89 -21.17 -36.47 -66.02
CA ASP A 89 -19.72 -36.48 -66.28
C ASP A 89 -19.28 -35.23 -67.05
N LYS A 90 -20.04 -34.80 -68.07
CA LYS A 90 -19.78 -33.55 -68.77
C LYS A 90 -19.84 -32.34 -67.84
N ALA A 91 -20.87 -32.24 -66.99
CA ALA A 91 -21.00 -31.15 -66.02
C ALA A 91 -19.83 -31.16 -65.02
N ARG A 92 -19.37 -32.34 -64.59
CA ARG A 92 -18.21 -32.49 -63.70
C ARG A 92 -16.91 -32.07 -64.38
N ASP A 93 -16.74 -32.37 -65.66
CA ASP A 93 -15.53 -32.00 -66.40
C ASP A 93 -15.45 -30.50 -66.66
N GLU A 94 -16.59 -29.84 -66.94
CA GLU A 94 -16.69 -28.38 -67.03
C GLU A 94 -16.35 -27.71 -65.69
N MET A 95 -16.94 -28.21 -64.59
CA MET A 95 -16.64 -27.74 -63.23
C MET A 95 -15.15 -27.90 -62.89
N ARG A 96 -14.58 -29.10 -63.09
CA ARG A 96 -13.15 -29.35 -62.86
C ARG A 96 -12.26 -28.48 -63.74
N GLY A 97 -12.68 -28.18 -64.97
CA GLY A 97 -11.98 -27.32 -65.91
C GLY A 97 -11.82 -25.90 -65.37
N GLU A 98 -12.91 -25.31 -64.89
CA GLU A 98 -12.90 -23.98 -64.29
C GLU A 98 -12.18 -23.94 -62.93
N GLN A 99 -12.38 -24.94 -62.07
CA GLN A 99 -11.64 -25.05 -60.81
C GLN A 99 -10.12 -25.11 -61.02
N ARG A 100 -9.65 -25.83 -62.06
CA ARG A 100 -8.22 -25.83 -62.42
C ARG A 100 -7.73 -24.45 -62.81
N LYS A 101 -8.50 -23.67 -63.57
CA LYS A 101 -8.14 -22.29 -63.94
C LYS A 101 -8.06 -21.39 -62.71
N ILE A 102 -9.09 -21.43 -61.85
CA ILE A 102 -9.14 -20.66 -60.60
C ILE A 102 -7.93 -20.99 -59.71
N ARG A 103 -7.59 -22.27 -59.56
CA ARG A 103 -6.43 -22.69 -58.76
C ARG A 103 -5.10 -22.17 -59.33
N THR A 104 -4.92 -22.19 -60.65
CA THR A 104 -3.72 -21.65 -61.30
C THR A 104 -3.59 -20.15 -61.05
N GLU A 105 -4.69 -19.40 -61.15
CA GLU A 105 -4.72 -17.96 -60.88
C GLU A 105 -4.48 -17.64 -59.40
N GLN A 106 -5.00 -18.46 -58.48
CA GLN A 106 -4.74 -18.35 -57.05
C GLN A 106 -3.25 -18.54 -56.72
N LEU A 107 -2.62 -19.58 -57.27
CA LEU A 107 -1.19 -19.83 -57.06
C LEU A 107 -0.33 -18.68 -57.55
N ALA A 108 -0.66 -18.11 -58.73
CA ALA A 108 0.03 -16.94 -59.26
C ALA A 108 -0.12 -15.72 -58.33
N LEU A 109 -1.32 -15.47 -57.80
CA LEU A 109 -1.58 -14.39 -56.86
C LEU A 109 -0.81 -14.58 -55.54
N ASP A 110 -0.74 -15.79 -55.01
CA ASP A 110 0.01 -16.11 -53.79
C ASP A 110 1.53 -15.99 -54.02
N ASP A 111 2.04 -16.37 -55.19
CA ASP A 111 3.44 -16.19 -55.57
C ASP A 111 3.82 -14.70 -55.61
N GLU A 112 2.98 -13.87 -56.22
CA GLU A 112 3.18 -12.41 -56.22
C GLU A 112 3.23 -11.85 -54.79
N GLN A 113 2.28 -12.24 -53.93
CA GLN A 113 2.25 -11.80 -52.54
C GLN A 113 3.51 -12.23 -51.77
N ARG A 114 3.96 -13.48 -51.94
CA ARG A 114 5.18 -13.98 -51.30
C ARG A 114 6.41 -13.15 -51.68
N VAL A 115 6.54 -12.81 -52.97
CA VAL A 115 7.64 -11.97 -53.46
C VAL A 115 7.56 -10.55 -52.90
N GLN A 116 6.36 -9.95 -52.81
CA GLN A 116 6.21 -8.62 -52.23
C GLN A 116 6.56 -8.59 -50.74
N HIS A 117 6.06 -9.56 -49.97
CA HIS A 117 6.41 -9.67 -48.56
C HIS A 117 7.90 -9.94 -48.33
N ALA A 118 8.55 -10.71 -49.20
CA ALA A 118 10.00 -10.91 -49.14
C ALA A 118 10.74 -9.57 -49.34
N LYS A 119 10.38 -8.80 -50.36
CA LYS A 119 10.97 -7.47 -50.61
C LYS A 119 10.77 -6.51 -49.44
N GLU A 120 9.59 -6.50 -48.83
CA GLU A 120 9.30 -5.65 -47.68
C GLU A 120 10.14 -6.05 -46.46
N ARG A 121 10.26 -7.35 -46.18
CA ARG A 121 11.15 -7.84 -45.10
C ARG A 121 12.60 -7.45 -45.35
N ASP A 122 13.09 -7.59 -46.57
CA ASP A 122 14.46 -7.23 -46.93
C ASP A 122 14.69 -5.73 -46.77
N ARG A 123 13.74 -4.89 -47.21
CA ARG A 123 13.75 -3.45 -47.02
C ARG A 123 13.79 -3.07 -45.54
N GLN A 124 12.90 -3.64 -44.72
CA GLN A 124 12.86 -3.36 -43.29
C GLN A 124 14.14 -3.83 -42.59
N THR A 125 14.68 -4.97 -42.99
CA THR A 125 15.94 -5.50 -42.44
C THR A 125 17.11 -4.58 -42.80
N ALA A 126 17.16 -4.08 -44.04
CA ALA A 126 18.16 -3.12 -44.48
C ALA A 126 18.06 -1.80 -43.70
N ILE A 127 16.85 -1.28 -43.47
CA ILE A 127 16.63 -0.07 -42.67
C ILE A 127 17.10 -0.28 -41.22
N LYS A 128 16.70 -1.38 -40.58
CA LYS A 128 17.14 -1.71 -39.22
C LYS A 128 18.65 -1.84 -39.13
N ARG A 129 19.27 -2.51 -40.10
CA ARG A 129 20.72 -2.66 -40.15
C ARG A 129 21.42 -1.30 -40.27
N ALA A 130 20.95 -0.45 -41.17
CA ALA A 130 21.47 0.91 -41.33
C ALA A 130 21.33 1.75 -40.05
N GLN A 131 20.20 1.65 -39.34
CA GLN A 131 20.00 2.30 -38.05
C GLN A 131 20.98 1.78 -36.99
N TYR A 132 21.13 0.45 -36.87
CA TYR A 132 22.07 -0.17 -35.92
C TYR A 132 23.53 0.23 -36.16
N GLU A 133 23.91 0.37 -37.43
CA GLU A 133 25.24 0.82 -37.84
C GLU A 133 25.42 2.33 -37.57
N ALA A 134 24.40 3.16 -37.85
CA ALA A 134 24.41 4.58 -37.54
C ALA A 134 24.50 4.85 -36.02
N ASP A 135 23.82 4.04 -35.20
CA ASP A 135 23.82 4.16 -33.74
C ASP A 135 25.01 3.47 -33.07
N ALA A 136 25.82 2.69 -33.80
CA ALA A 136 26.99 1.99 -33.27
C ALA A 136 27.98 2.88 -32.49
N PRO A 137 28.42 4.06 -32.98
CA PRO A 137 29.32 4.93 -32.23
C PRO A 137 28.69 5.46 -30.94
N GLN A 138 27.39 5.79 -30.96
CA GLN A 138 26.69 6.28 -29.78
C GLN A 138 26.54 5.18 -28.71
N ARG A 139 26.28 3.94 -29.14
CA ARG A 139 26.27 2.77 -28.23
C ARG A 139 27.65 2.54 -27.62
N ALA A 140 28.71 2.56 -28.42
CA ALA A 140 30.07 2.41 -27.92
C ALA A 140 30.46 3.55 -26.94
N ALA A 141 30.03 4.79 -27.19
CA ALA A 141 30.25 5.91 -26.28
C ALA A 141 29.48 5.73 -24.96
N THR A 142 28.24 5.27 -25.04
CA THR A 142 27.40 4.99 -23.86
C THR A 142 27.98 3.83 -23.04
N GLU A 143 28.41 2.75 -23.68
CA GLU A 143 29.08 1.62 -23.03
C GLU A 143 30.34 2.08 -22.28
N LYS A 144 31.22 2.86 -22.94
CA LYS A 144 32.40 3.44 -22.29
C LYS A 144 32.04 4.34 -21.10
N SER A 145 31.02 5.18 -21.23
CA SER A 145 30.56 6.05 -20.12
C SER A 145 30.00 5.23 -18.95
N ASN A 146 29.35 4.10 -19.23
CA ASN A 146 28.83 3.21 -18.20
C ASN A 146 29.97 2.48 -17.48
N GLU A 147 30.97 2.00 -18.22
CA GLU A 147 32.16 1.36 -17.66
C GLU A 147 32.94 2.32 -16.74
N THR A 148 33.16 3.56 -17.18
CA THR A 148 33.85 4.57 -16.35
C THR A 148 33.04 4.92 -15.10
N SER A 149 31.74 5.14 -15.24
CA SER A 149 30.84 5.44 -14.11
C SER A 149 30.78 4.30 -13.11
N PHE A 150 30.78 3.05 -13.59
CA PHE A 150 30.79 1.87 -12.73
C PHE A 150 32.11 1.76 -11.96
N ALA A 151 33.25 1.91 -12.64
CA ALA A 151 34.57 1.89 -12.02
C ALA A 151 34.75 3.01 -10.99
N GLU A 152 34.24 4.21 -11.28
CA GLU A 152 34.28 5.33 -10.34
C GLU A 152 33.43 5.06 -9.10
N LYS A 153 32.19 4.57 -9.27
CA LYS A 153 31.34 4.18 -8.14
C LYS A 153 31.96 3.10 -7.28
N GLN A 154 32.65 2.15 -7.88
CA GLN A 154 33.38 1.11 -7.15
C GLN A 154 34.47 1.73 -6.27
N ARG A 155 35.31 2.61 -6.84
CA ARG A 155 36.33 3.33 -6.07
C ARG A 155 35.74 4.19 -4.95
N GLN A 156 34.67 4.92 -5.23
CA GLN A 156 33.99 5.73 -4.21
C GLN A 156 33.43 4.86 -3.07
N ASN A 157 32.89 3.68 -3.37
CA ASN A 157 32.42 2.76 -2.34
C ASN A 157 33.58 2.21 -1.49
N GLU A 158 34.70 1.84 -2.11
CA GLU A 158 35.90 1.41 -1.40
C GLU A 158 36.43 2.51 -0.47
N LEU A 159 36.51 3.76 -0.94
CA LEU A 159 36.90 4.91 -0.13
C LEU A 159 35.92 5.17 1.02
N ALA A 160 34.61 5.14 0.75
CA ALA A 160 33.59 5.32 1.78
C ALA A 160 33.61 4.19 2.81
N ALA A 161 33.88 2.94 2.40
CA ALA A 161 34.07 1.82 3.30
C ALA A 161 35.31 2.01 4.18
N ALA A 162 36.43 2.45 3.59
CA ALA A 162 37.65 2.77 4.33
C ALA A 162 37.41 3.89 5.37
N GLN A 163 36.72 4.97 4.98
CA GLN A 163 36.35 6.06 5.88
C GLN A 163 35.44 5.58 7.03
N ARG A 164 34.38 4.81 6.71
CA ARG A 164 33.49 4.25 7.75
C ARG A 164 34.22 3.35 8.74
N ASN A 165 35.20 2.59 8.27
CA ASN A 165 36.03 1.73 9.11
C ASN A 165 37.00 2.54 9.97
N ALA A 166 37.60 3.60 9.43
CA ALA A 166 38.45 4.53 10.18
C ALA A 166 37.68 5.29 11.27
N GLU A 167 36.44 5.68 11.00
CA GLU A 167 35.55 6.38 11.95
C GLU A 167 34.83 5.43 12.92
N ALA A 168 34.80 4.12 12.66
CA ALA A 168 34.15 3.13 13.52
C ALA A 168 34.55 3.22 15.01
N PRO A 169 35.84 3.30 15.39
CA PRO A 169 36.21 3.43 16.80
C PRO A 169 35.71 4.74 17.43
N GLN A 170 35.74 5.85 16.70
CA GLN A 170 35.25 7.12 17.20
C GLN A 170 33.72 7.10 17.36
N ARG A 171 32.99 6.49 16.42
CA ARG A 171 31.54 6.29 16.53
C ARG A 171 31.17 5.41 17.73
N ALA A 172 31.91 4.32 17.95
CA ALA A 172 31.71 3.46 19.12
C ALA A 172 32.00 4.20 20.44
N ALA A 173 33.04 5.03 20.48
CA ALA A 173 33.35 5.85 21.65
C ALA A 173 32.26 6.91 21.92
N ASN A 174 31.76 7.57 20.87
CA ASN A 174 30.66 8.53 20.97
C ASN A 174 29.36 7.87 21.45
N GLU A 175 29.04 6.68 20.93
CA GLU A 175 27.89 5.90 21.36
C GLU A 175 28.02 5.50 22.84
N ALA A 176 29.18 4.97 23.26
CA ALA A 176 29.43 4.65 24.66
C ALA A 176 29.31 5.88 25.57
N ALA A 177 29.82 7.04 25.15
CA ALA A 177 29.70 8.29 25.90
C ALA A 177 28.24 8.76 26.01
N TYR A 178 27.46 8.62 24.93
CA TYR A 178 26.04 8.94 24.92
C TYR A 178 25.25 8.03 25.87
N GLN A 179 25.50 6.72 25.83
CA GLN A 179 24.84 5.76 26.72
C GLN A 179 25.16 6.02 28.20
N ARG A 180 26.40 6.39 28.52
CA ARG A 180 26.77 6.83 29.88
C ARG A 180 25.96 8.05 30.32
N LYS A 181 25.87 9.08 29.48
CA LYS A 181 25.06 10.27 29.79
C LYS A 181 23.59 9.93 30.01
N GLN A 182 23.02 9.01 29.23
CA GLN A 182 21.64 8.56 29.44
C GLN A 182 21.48 7.85 30.79
N ALA A 183 22.40 6.96 31.15
CA ALA A 183 22.37 6.27 32.43
C ALA A 183 22.50 7.23 33.62
N ASP A 184 23.40 8.21 33.53
CA ASP A 184 23.58 9.24 34.55
C ASP A 184 22.32 10.11 34.71
N TYR A 185 21.71 10.51 33.60
CA TYR A 185 20.46 11.26 33.60
C TYR A 185 19.32 10.46 34.25
N GLN A 186 19.19 9.18 33.89
CA GLN A 186 18.18 8.30 34.48
C GLN A 186 18.39 8.15 35.99
N LYS A 187 19.64 7.94 36.44
CA LYS A 187 19.98 7.89 37.86
C LYS A 187 19.61 9.18 38.58
N GLN A 188 19.85 10.34 37.96
CA GLN A 188 19.50 11.63 38.54
C GLN A 188 17.99 11.81 38.70
N LEU A 189 17.19 11.33 37.75
CA LEU A 189 15.73 11.31 37.85
C LEU A 189 15.24 10.40 38.99
N ASP A 190 15.83 9.20 39.10
CA ASP A 190 15.46 8.25 40.14
C ASP A 190 15.81 8.75 41.54
N GLU A 191 16.99 9.36 41.70
CA GLU A 191 17.36 10.02 42.96
C GLU A 191 16.44 11.21 43.28
N ALA A 192 16.07 12.02 42.29
CA ALA A 192 15.13 13.13 42.49
C ALA A 192 13.75 12.61 42.93
N ARG A 193 13.27 11.52 42.33
CA ARG A 193 12.02 10.86 42.73
C ARG A 193 12.10 10.28 44.14
N ALA A 194 13.21 9.64 44.49
CA ALA A 194 13.44 9.10 45.83
C ALA A 194 13.46 10.21 46.89
N ARG A 195 14.17 11.32 46.62
CA ARG A 195 14.18 12.51 47.50
C ARG A 195 12.78 13.08 47.66
N GLY A 196 12.05 13.28 46.57
CA GLY A 196 10.66 13.77 46.63
C GLY A 196 9.72 12.85 47.43
N ALA A 197 9.90 11.53 47.32
CA ALA A 197 9.12 10.57 48.11
C ALA A 197 9.50 10.59 49.61
N GLN A 198 10.76 10.82 49.95
CA GLN A 198 11.19 11.01 51.33
C GLN A 198 10.63 12.30 51.91
N ASP A 199 10.76 13.42 51.19
CA ASP A 199 10.22 14.71 51.61
C ASP A 199 8.70 14.66 51.83
N ALA A 200 7.96 13.91 51.00
CA ALA A 200 6.53 13.69 51.18
C ALA A 200 6.24 12.96 52.51
N ARG A 201 6.95 11.86 52.79
CA ARG A 201 6.80 11.12 54.06
C ARG A 201 7.13 11.98 55.28
N ASP A 202 8.18 12.80 55.18
CA ASP A 202 8.57 13.69 56.27
C ASP A 202 7.52 14.77 56.53
N ARG A 203 6.85 15.27 55.48
CA ARG A 203 5.72 16.20 55.63
C ARG A 203 4.52 15.53 56.28
N ASP A 204 4.19 14.31 55.87
CA ASP A 204 3.09 13.54 56.47
C ASP A 204 3.35 13.30 57.96
N GLN A 205 4.55 12.85 58.34
CA GLN A 205 4.91 12.64 59.75
C GLN A 205 4.89 13.94 60.57
N LYS A 206 5.31 15.07 59.98
CA LYS A 206 5.23 16.38 60.65
C LYS A 206 3.78 16.81 60.82
N ALA A 207 2.92 16.59 59.83
CA ALA A 207 1.49 16.87 59.91
C ALA A 207 0.82 16.03 60.99
N ASP A 208 1.14 14.73 61.07
CA ASP A 208 0.63 13.82 62.11
C ASP A 208 1.03 14.26 63.51
N ARG A 209 2.32 14.61 63.72
CA ARG A 209 2.80 15.12 65.01
C ARG A 209 2.13 16.44 65.39
N TYR A 210 1.88 17.31 64.41
CA TYR A 210 1.18 18.57 64.67
C TYR A 210 -0.27 18.32 65.06
N ALA A 211 -0.99 17.43 64.36
CA ALA A 211 -2.34 17.04 64.68
C ALA A 211 -2.43 16.39 66.08
N GLU A 212 -1.46 15.55 66.43
CA GLU A 212 -1.39 14.95 67.77
C GLU A 212 -1.15 16.00 68.85
N LYS A 213 -0.24 16.95 68.63
CA LYS A 213 -0.01 18.07 69.57
C LYS A 213 -1.27 18.92 69.76
N GLN A 214 -2.04 19.16 68.70
CA GLN A 214 -3.33 19.85 68.79
C GLN A 214 -4.33 19.07 69.66
N ARG A 215 -4.50 17.76 69.42
CA ARG A 215 -5.35 16.90 70.26
C ARG A 215 -4.92 16.87 71.72
N GLN A 216 -3.62 16.77 71.98
CA GLN A 216 -3.09 16.79 73.35
C GLN A 216 -3.32 18.15 74.03
N ALA A 217 -3.18 19.26 73.31
CA ALA A 217 -3.47 20.58 73.83
C ALA A 217 -4.96 20.75 74.18
N GLU A 218 -5.87 20.24 73.34
CA GLU A 218 -7.32 20.23 73.62
C GLU A 218 -7.66 19.37 74.85
N LEU A 219 -7.10 18.17 74.95
CA LEU A 219 -7.27 17.30 76.12
C LEU A 219 -6.76 17.96 77.40
N HIS A 220 -5.58 18.57 77.36
CA HIS A 220 -5.01 19.25 78.52
C HIS A 220 -5.86 20.46 78.93
N LYS A 221 -6.35 21.25 77.98
CA LYS A 221 -7.28 22.36 78.26
C LYS A 221 -8.55 21.85 78.95
N ALA A 222 -9.15 20.77 78.45
CA ALA A 222 -10.33 20.15 79.05
C ALA A 222 -10.06 19.62 80.47
N GLU A 223 -8.89 19.02 80.70
CA GLU A 223 -8.46 18.54 82.03
C GLU A 223 -8.30 19.70 83.03
N VAL A 224 -7.67 20.80 82.61
CA VAL A 224 -7.51 22.00 83.44
C VAL A 224 -8.87 22.63 83.76
N GLU A 225 -9.75 22.78 82.77
CA GLU A 225 -11.12 23.28 82.98
C GLU A 225 -11.94 22.38 83.92
N ALA A 226 -11.81 21.05 83.80
CA ALA A 226 -12.45 20.10 84.71
C ALA A 226 -11.92 20.26 86.14
N ARG A 227 -10.60 20.35 86.33
CA ARG A 227 -9.98 20.57 87.64
C ARG A 227 -10.40 21.90 88.27
N GLN A 228 -10.55 22.96 87.47
CA GLN A 228 -11.08 24.25 87.94
C GLN A 228 -12.54 24.16 88.38
N LYS A 229 -13.40 23.47 87.62
CA LYS A 229 -14.81 23.25 87.98
C LYS A 229 -14.93 22.42 89.26
N GLU A 230 -14.13 21.37 89.41
CA GLU A 230 -14.10 20.54 90.62
C GLU A 230 -13.65 21.36 91.84
N ALA A 231 -12.59 22.17 91.69
CA ALA A 231 -12.15 23.09 92.75
C ALA A 231 -13.24 24.12 93.11
N ALA A 232 -13.92 24.72 92.13
CA ALA A 232 -15.01 25.66 92.35
C ALA A 232 -16.22 25.00 93.03
N ALA A 233 -16.61 23.79 92.61
CA ALA A 233 -17.69 23.02 93.23
C ALA A 233 -17.34 22.68 94.69
N LYS A 234 -16.10 22.28 94.97
CA LYS A 234 -15.63 22.03 96.34
C LYS A 234 -15.62 23.28 97.22
N GLN A 235 -15.33 24.45 96.64
CA GLN A 235 -15.46 25.74 97.35
C GLN A 235 -16.93 26.11 97.61
N GLN A 236 -17.83 25.91 96.64
CA GLN A 236 -19.27 26.11 96.83
C GLN A 236 -19.85 25.18 97.90
N GLN A 237 -19.45 23.91 97.92
CA GLN A 237 -19.84 22.96 98.97
C GLN A 237 -19.40 23.44 100.35
N LYS A 238 -18.13 23.84 100.52
CA LYS A 238 -17.66 24.42 101.79
C LYS A 238 -18.41 25.68 102.21
N ALA A 239 -18.79 26.54 101.25
CA ALA A 239 -19.56 27.75 101.53
C ALA A 239 -21.00 27.43 101.99
N LEU A 240 -21.64 26.43 101.37
CA LEU A 240 -22.96 25.94 101.77
C LEU A 240 -22.92 25.29 103.17
N GLU A 241 -21.90 24.47 103.44
CA GLU A 241 -21.69 23.88 104.77
C GLU A 241 -21.49 24.96 105.85
N ALA A 242 -20.68 25.99 105.57
CA ALA A 242 -20.50 27.11 106.48
C ALA A 242 -21.78 27.93 106.71
N GLN A 243 -22.62 28.10 105.68
CA GLN A 243 -23.94 28.74 105.84
C GLN A 243 -24.87 27.88 106.71
N GLN A 244 -24.91 26.58 106.50
CA GLN A 244 -25.72 25.67 107.33
C GLN A 244 -25.23 25.64 108.78
N GLU A 245 -23.92 25.67 109.04
CA GLU A 245 -23.38 25.80 110.39
C GLU A 245 -23.76 27.14 111.04
N GLN A 246 -23.74 28.24 110.28
CA GLN A 246 -24.21 29.55 110.77
C GLN A 246 -25.71 29.53 111.10
N GLU A 247 -26.54 28.93 110.24
CA GLU A 247 -27.97 28.77 110.50
C GLU A 247 -28.23 27.87 111.72
N HIS A 248 -27.50 26.78 111.88
CA HIS A 248 -27.61 25.91 113.04
C HIS A 248 -27.20 26.64 114.34
N GLN A 249 -26.12 27.44 114.31
CA GLN A 249 -25.75 28.29 115.44
C GLN A 249 -26.81 29.36 115.75
N GLN A 250 -27.45 29.94 114.73
CA GLN A 250 -28.56 30.88 114.93
C GLN A 250 -29.78 30.19 115.55
N GLN A 251 -30.13 28.98 115.10
CA GLN A 251 -31.22 28.19 115.69
C GLN A 251 -30.92 27.80 117.15
N LEU A 252 -29.68 27.41 117.46
CA LEU A 252 -29.27 27.13 118.84
C LEU A 252 -29.36 28.38 119.73
N LYS A 253 -28.96 29.56 119.22
CA LYS A 253 -29.15 30.83 119.93
C LYS A 253 -30.63 31.17 120.15
N GLN A 254 -31.50 30.92 119.16
CA GLN A 254 -32.95 31.11 119.32
C GLN A 254 -33.55 30.12 120.34
N GLN A 255 -33.11 28.85 120.36
CA GLN A 255 -33.53 27.89 121.39
C GLN A 255 -33.05 28.30 122.78
N GLN A 256 -31.82 28.80 122.93
CA GLN A 256 -31.35 29.33 124.22
C GLN A 256 -32.16 30.55 124.68
N GLN A 257 -32.63 31.42 123.77
CA GLN A 257 -33.51 32.54 124.11
C GLN A 257 -34.95 32.12 124.45
N GLN A 258 -35.41 30.94 123.97
CA GLN A 258 -36.72 30.39 124.31
C GLN A 258 -36.72 29.60 125.62
N GLN A 259 -35.57 29.08 126.07
CA GLN A 259 -35.42 28.44 127.39
C GLN A 259 -35.18 29.44 128.54
N SER A 260 -35.02 30.73 128.24
CA SER A 260 -34.85 31.81 129.22
C SER A 260 -36.11 32.67 129.42
N LYS A 261 -37.30 32.13 129.16
CA LYS A 261 -38.59 32.78 129.42
C LYS A 261 -39.49 31.89 130.27
#